data_AF-A0AAF5PW99-F1
#
_entry.id   AF-A0AAF5PW99-F1
#
_cell.length_a   1.000
_cell.length_b   1.000
_cell.length_c   1.000
_cell.angle_alpha   90.00
_cell.angle_beta   90.00
_cell.angle_gamma   90.00
#
_symmetry.space_group_name_H-M   'P 1'
#
loop_
_entity.id
_entity.type
_entity.pdbx_description
1 polymer ?
#
loop_
_entity_poly.entity_id
_entity_poly.type
_entity_poly.pdbx_seq_one_letter_code
_entity_poly.pdbx_strand_id
1 'polypeptide(L)'
;MNNSLIFFATLLTLACGTDWYKMTFMGDEELRAESPADAFFRGCCMKESVNDFCTNKMCSLSGIASMTHWTFMLNVKRCKSQLKKILKCASNYKNHTPCCDERGVPKQCSNICNGEENLRLRQMDTSCGRYSSTIIKCFKENFLSSGQISGV
;
A
#
# COMPACT_ATOMS: atom_id res chain seq x y z
N MET A 1 30.77 40.80 21.86
CA MET A 1 29.55 39.95 21.83
C MET A 1 29.51 39.23 20.50
N ASN A 2 29.41 37.91 20.55
CA ASN A 2 29.98 36.95 19.60
C ASN A 2 29.23 36.80 18.27
N ASN A 3 29.90 37.11 17.17
CA ASN A 3 29.52 36.70 15.81
C ASN A 3 29.83 35.21 15.51
N SER A 4 30.42 34.48 16.45
CA SER A 4 30.73 33.04 16.30
C SER A 4 29.56 32.11 16.57
N LEU A 5 28.43 32.57 17.13
CA LEU A 5 27.31 31.68 17.49
C LEU A 5 26.30 31.47 16.35
N ILE A 6 26.30 32.34 15.33
CA ILE A 6 25.37 32.21 14.19
C ILE A 6 25.92 31.21 13.16
N PHE A 7 27.25 31.11 13.01
CA PHE A 7 27.87 30.16 12.08
C PHE A 7 27.82 28.69 12.54
N PHE A 8 27.69 28.44 13.85
CA PHE A 8 27.52 27.06 14.36
C PHE A 8 26.08 26.53 14.21
N ALA A 9 25.10 27.41 14.05
CA ALA A 9 23.70 26.99 13.86
C ALA A 9 23.40 26.52 12.43
N THR A 10 24.22 26.91 11.44
CA THR A 10 23.99 26.57 10.02
C THR A 10 24.81 25.39 9.53
N LEU A 11 25.78 24.89 10.31
CA LEU A 11 26.64 23.76 9.94
C LEU A 11 26.26 22.42 10.60
N LEU A 12 25.36 22.42 11.60
CA LEU A 12 24.83 21.20 12.22
C LEU A 12 23.50 20.72 11.63
N THR A 13 22.95 21.41 10.64
CA THR A 13 21.75 20.97 9.91
C THR A 13 22.05 20.16 8.64
N LEU A 14 23.33 19.97 8.30
CA LEU A 14 23.75 19.25 7.08
C LEU A 14 24.19 17.80 7.31
N ALA A 15 24.14 17.28 8.55
CA ALA A 15 24.58 15.90 8.84
C ALA A 15 23.63 15.07 9.73
N CYS A 16 22.43 15.57 10.04
CA CYS A 16 21.34 14.74 10.55
C CYS A 16 20.07 15.22 9.88
N GLY A 17 19.59 14.46 8.89
CA GLY A 17 18.32 14.75 8.22
C GLY A 17 17.21 14.89 9.27
N THR A 18 16.28 15.80 9.02
CA THR A 18 15.06 15.98 9.82
C THR A 18 14.11 14.78 9.64
N ASP A 19 14.57 13.59 10.01
CA ASP A 19 13.98 12.30 9.65
C ASP A 19 12.97 11.78 10.69
N TRP A 20 12.32 12.69 11.41
CA TRP A 20 11.20 12.36 12.30
C TRP A 20 9.84 12.72 11.69
N TYR A 21 9.81 13.50 10.60
CA TYR A 21 8.58 13.98 9.93
C TYR A 21 8.31 13.35 8.56
N LYS A 22 9.22 12.49 8.04
CA LYS A 22 8.95 11.70 6.82
C LYS A 22 7.98 10.57 7.15
N MET A 23 6.70 10.93 7.20
CA MET A 23 5.61 9.98 7.26
C MET A 23 5.72 9.07 6.02
N THR A 24 6.31 7.88 6.20
CA THR A 24 6.61 6.97 5.09
C THR A 24 5.31 6.30 4.68
N PHE A 25 4.70 6.87 3.64
CA PHE A 25 3.51 6.34 3.02
C PHE A 25 3.79 5.01 2.31
N MET A 26 2.77 4.17 2.17
CA MET A 26 2.91 2.86 1.56
C MET A 26 3.11 2.92 0.04
N GLY A 27 2.58 3.93 -0.65
CA GLY A 27 2.83 4.14 -2.07
C GLY A 27 3.56 5.46 -2.32
N ASP A 28 4.14 5.59 -3.51
CA ASP A 28 4.63 6.85 -4.07
C ASP A 28 3.48 7.83 -4.40
N GLU A 29 3.83 9.02 -4.89
CA GLU A 29 2.85 10.06 -5.21
C GLU A 29 1.85 9.66 -6.32
N GLU A 30 2.31 8.94 -7.34
CA GLU A 30 1.47 8.45 -8.44
C GLU A 30 0.42 7.43 -7.95
N LEU A 31 0.83 6.56 -7.02
CA LEU A 31 -0.06 5.56 -6.45
C LEU A 31 -1.15 6.17 -5.55
N ARG A 32 -0.89 7.33 -4.94
CA ARG A 32 -1.87 8.05 -4.10
C ARG A 32 -2.94 8.79 -4.89
N ALA A 33 -2.75 8.99 -6.20
CA ALA A 33 -3.79 9.52 -7.06
C ALA A 33 -4.89 8.47 -7.31
N GLU A 34 -6.14 8.89 -7.17
CA GLU A 34 -7.32 8.05 -7.49
C GLU A 34 -7.31 7.57 -8.94
N SER A 35 -7.89 6.41 -9.17
CA SER A 35 -7.95 5.78 -10.50
C SER A 35 -9.19 4.88 -10.65
N PRO A 36 -9.53 4.42 -11.86
CA PRO A 36 -10.60 3.43 -12.05
C PRO A 36 -10.41 2.16 -11.21
N ALA A 37 -9.17 1.80 -10.88
CA ALA A 37 -8.87 0.65 -10.02
C ALA A 37 -9.49 0.78 -8.62
N ASP A 38 -9.56 2.00 -8.06
CA ASP A 38 -10.19 2.25 -6.77
C ASP A 38 -11.69 1.97 -6.80
N ALA A 39 -12.37 2.37 -7.87
CA ALA A 39 -13.80 2.11 -8.04
C ALA A 39 -14.10 0.61 -8.17
N PHE A 40 -13.32 -0.13 -8.96
CA PHE A 40 -13.46 -1.59 -9.08
C PHE A 40 -13.19 -2.30 -7.75
N PHE A 41 -12.12 -1.91 -7.05
CA PHE A 41 -11.77 -2.49 -5.76
C PHE A 41 -12.89 -2.24 -4.73
N ARG A 42 -13.37 -0.99 -4.62
CA ARG A 42 -14.48 -0.62 -3.73
C ARG A 42 -15.76 -1.39 -4.06
N GLY A 43 -16.13 -1.48 -5.35
CA GLY A 43 -17.30 -2.21 -5.80
C GLY A 43 -17.25 -3.71 -5.45
N CYS A 44 -16.07 -4.34 -5.59
CA CYS A 44 -15.86 -5.71 -5.16
C CYS A 44 -16.09 -5.87 -3.65
N CYS A 45 -15.54 -4.97 -2.82
CA CYS A 45 -15.75 -5.04 -1.36
C CYS A 45 -17.21 -4.96 -0.96
N MET A 46 -17.98 -4.08 -1.62
CA MET A 46 -19.43 -3.96 -1.38
C MET A 46 -20.15 -5.26 -1.78
N LYS A 47 -19.82 -5.85 -2.92
CA LYS A 47 -20.38 -7.14 -3.38
C LYS A 47 -20.08 -8.28 -2.41
N GLU A 48 -18.87 -8.32 -1.85
CA GLU A 48 -18.46 -9.30 -0.85
C GLU A 48 -19.02 -9.03 0.56
N SER A 49 -19.89 -8.02 0.70
CA SER A 49 -20.48 -7.59 1.98
C SER A 49 -19.42 -7.27 3.04
N VAL A 50 -18.37 -6.54 2.64
CA VAL A 50 -17.44 -5.90 3.57
C VAL A 50 -18.16 -4.71 4.22
N ASN A 51 -18.16 -4.64 5.55
CA ASN A 51 -18.84 -3.59 6.29
C ASN A 51 -18.31 -2.19 5.96
N ASP A 52 -19.12 -1.17 6.26
CA ASP A 52 -18.84 0.22 5.86
C ASP A 52 -17.51 0.74 6.40
N PHE A 53 -17.16 0.42 7.64
CA PHE A 53 -15.89 0.83 8.22
C PHE A 53 -14.70 0.32 7.39
N CYS A 54 -14.69 -0.98 7.08
CA CYS A 54 -13.60 -1.59 6.33
C CYS A 54 -13.62 -1.21 4.85
N THR A 55 -14.80 -1.07 4.25
CA THR A 55 -14.94 -0.57 2.88
C THR A 55 -14.39 0.84 2.75
N ASN A 56 -14.65 1.72 3.72
CA ASN A 56 -14.18 3.12 3.69
C ASN A 56 -12.71 3.29 4.05
N LYS A 57 -12.11 2.35 4.80
CA LYS A 57 -10.69 2.44 5.20
C LYS A 57 -9.76 1.58 4.35
N MET A 58 -10.20 0.45 3.82
CA MET A 58 -9.31 -0.56 3.25
C MET A 58 -9.61 -0.91 1.79
N CYS A 59 -10.71 -0.42 1.20
CA CYS A 59 -11.10 -0.77 -0.17
C CYS A 59 -10.83 0.35 -1.18
N SER A 60 -9.60 0.88 -1.14
CA SER A 60 -9.04 1.82 -2.12
C SER A 60 -7.53 1.63 -2.18
N LEU A 61 -6.99 1.47 -3.39
CA LEU A 61 -5.55 1.34 -3.60
C LEU A 61 -4.84 2.67 -3.35
N SER A 62 -5.43 3.79 -3.80
CA SER A 62 -4.91 5.14 -3.52
C SER A 62 -4.99 5.50 -2.04
N GLY A 63 -6.06 5.09 -1.37
CA GLY A 63 -6.25 5.20 0.07
C GLY A 63 -5.20 4.42 0.84
N ILE A 64 -4.94 3.15 0.48
CA ILE A 64 -3.87 2.34 1.08
C ILE A 64 -2.50 2.95 0.80
N ALA A 65 -2.22 3.39 -0.43
CA ALA A 65 -0.98 4.07 -0.81
C ALA A 65 -0.73 5.34 0.03
N SER A 66 -1.81 6.00 0.47
CA SER A 66 -1.79 7.20 1.32
C SER A 66 -1.72 6.90 2.82
N MET A 67 -1.69 5.62 3.22
CA MET A 67 -1.51 5.25 4.62
C MET A 67 -0.04 5.20 4.99
N THR A 68 0.24 5.46 6.26
CA THR A 68 1.46 4.97 6.89
C THR A 68 1.35 3.47 7.13
N HIS A 69 2.50 2.81 7.24
CA HIS A 69 2.54 1.40 7.66
C HIS A 69 1.74 1.17 8.96
N TRP A 70 1.88 2.06 9.95
CA TRP A 70 1.15 1.96 11.22
C TRP A 70 -0.37 2.06 11.04
N THR A 71 -0.84 3.04 10.29
CA THR A 71 -2.28 3.23 10.00
C THR A 71 -2.86 2.01 9.30
N PHE A 72 -2.13 1.48 8.32
CA PHE A 72 -2.52 0.26 7.63
C PHE A 72 -2.65 -0.92 8.58
N MET A 73 -1.64 -1.15 9.44
CA MET A 73 -1.67 -2.25 10.42
C MET A 73 -2.80 -2.11 11.45
N LEU A 74 -3.15 -0.88 11.86
CA LEU A 74 -4.32 -0.63 12.71
C LEU A 74 -5.63 -1.00 12.00
N ASN A 75 -5.80 -0.61 10.74
CA ASN A 75 -7.00 -0.93 9.98
C ASN A 75 -7.09 -2.43 9.67
N VAL A 76 -5.98 -3.08 9.35
CA VAL A 76 -5.88 -4.54 9.23
C VAL A 76 -6.36 -5.24 10.51
N LYS A 77 -5.93 -4.78 11.70
CA LYS A 77 -6.37 -5.35 12.98
C LYS A 77 -7.89 -5.19 13.16
N ARG A 78 -8.43 -4.00 12.85
CA ARG A 78 -9.88 -3.72 12.95
C ARG A 78 -10.71 -4.49 11.93
N CYS A 79 -10.15 -4.78 10.76
CA CYS A 79 -10.82 -5.47 9.65
C CYS A 79 -10.48 -6.96 9.57
N LYS A 80 -9.85 -7.54 10.61
CA LYS A 80 -9.30 -8.91 10.59
C LYS A 80 -10.27 -9.96 10.07
N SER A 81 -11.53 -9.94 10.49
CA SER A 81 -12.55 -10.92 10.07
C SER A 81 -12.93 -10.83 8.58
N GLN A 82 -12.66 -9.70 7.93
CA GLN A 82 -13.02 -9.40 6.54
C GLN A 82 -11.79 -9.27 5.64
N LEU A 83 -10.58 -9.33 6.21
CA LEU A 83 -9.34 -9.09 5.50
C LEU A 83 -9.18 -10.02 4.29
N LYS A 84 -9.58 -11.29 4.41
CA LYS A 84 -9.60 -12.25 3.29
C LYS A 84 -10.39 -11.72 2.09
N LYS A 85 -11.59 -11.17 2.32
CA LYS A 85 -12.45 -10.62 1.27
C LYS A 85 -11.80 -9.38 0.64
N ILE A 86 -11.27 -8.50 1.48
CA ILE A 86 -10.59 -7.27 1.05
C ILE A 86 -9.39 -7.59 0.16
N LEU A 87 -8.55 -8.55 0.53
CA LEU A 87 -7.34 -8.91 -0.23
C LEU A 87 -7.65 -9.60 -1.56
N LYS A 88 -8.69 -10.45 -1.61
CA LYS A 88 -9.20 -11.01 -2.86
C LYS A 88 -9.68 -9.91 -3.80
N CYS A 89 -10.41 -8.93 -3.27
CA CYS A 89 -10.84 -7.78 -4.05
C CYS A 89 -9.67 -6.88 -4.48
N ALA A 90 -8.69 -6.62 -3.61
CA ALA A 90 -7.52 -5.80 -3.92
C ALA A 90 -6.66 -6.38 -5.04
N SER A 91 -6.56 -7.71 -5.10
CA SER A 91 -5.84 -8.44 -6.15
C SER A 91 -6.67 -8.67 -7.41
N ASN A 92 -7.94 -8.22 -7.44
CA ASN A 92 -8.89 -8.53 -8.51
C ASN A 92 -8.96 -10.04 -8.82
N TYR A 93 -8.87 -10.89 -7.80
CA TYR A 93 -8.83 -12.36 -7.95
C TYR A 93 -7.71 -12.91 -8.85
N LYS A 94 -6.62 -12.15 -9.05
CA LYS A 94 -5.48 -12.56 -9.87
C LYS A 94 -4.22 -12.77 -9.03
N ASN A 95 -3.34 -13.62 -9.53
CA ASN A 95 -2.01 -13.82 -8.97
C ASN A 95 -1.03 -12.81 -9.59
N HIS A 96 -0.48 -11.89 -8.79
CA HIS A 96 0.50 -10.89 -9.23
C HIS A 96 1.94 -11.25 -8.90
N THR A 97 2.22 -12.48 -8.46
CA THR A 97 3.59 -12.96 -8.23
C THR A 97 4.53 -12.69 -9.41
N PRO A 98 4.15 -12.89 -10.69
CA PRO A 98 5.03 -12.56 -11.83
C PRO A 98 5.45 -11.08 -11.86
N CYS A 99 4.51 -10.15 -11.63
CA CYS A 99 4.80 -8.71 -11.59
C CYS A 99 5.71 -8.34 -10.41
N CYS A 100 5.44 -8.92 -9.24
CA CYS A 100 6.23 -8.72 -8.03
C CYS A 100 7.66 -9.23 -8.18
N ASP A 101 7.83 -10.45 -8.69
CA ASP A 101 9.12 -11.10 -8.86
C ASP A 101 9.99 -10.32 -9.86
N GLU A 102 9.40 -9.88 -10.99
CA GLU A 102 10.07 -9.03 -12.00
C GLU A 102 10.55 -7.69 -11.40
N ARG A 103 9.80 -7.13 -10.44
CA ARG A 103 10.11 -5.85 -9.78
C ARG A 103 10.90 -6.02 -8.48
N GLY A 104 11.47 -7.20 -8.24
CA GLY A 104 12.42 -7.44 -7.15
C GLY A 104 11.78 -7.60 -5.76
N VAL A 105 10.50 -7.95 -5.67
CA VAL A 105 9.90 -8.37 -4.40
C VAL A 105 10.48 -9.73 -4.00
N PRO A 106 11.10 -9.87 -2.81
CA PRO A 106 11.70 -11.13 -2.39
C PRO A 106 10.67 -12.24 -2.20
N LYS A 107 11.06 -13.50 -2.46
CA LYS A 107 10.17 -14.68 -2.35
C LYS A 107 9.45 -14.78 -1.00
N GLN A 108 10.08 -14.36 0.09
CA GLN A 108 9.46 -14.37 1.43
C GLN A 108 8.28 -13.38 1.57
N CYS A 109 8.11 -12.46 0.62
CA CYS A 109 7.04 -11.46 0.55
C CYS A 109 6.04 -11.73 -0.59
N SER A 110 6.28 -12.72 -1.46
CA SER A 110 5.43 -12.98 -2.64
C SER A 110 4.02 -13.45 -2.30
N ASN A 111 3.79 -13.95 -1.08
CA ASN A 111 2.44 -14.28 -0.58
C ASN A 111 1.53 -13.05 -0.42
N ILE A 112 2.09 -11.84 -0.42
CA ILE A 112 1.30 -10.60 -0.44
C ILE A 112 0.78 -10.35 -1.87
N CYS A 113 1.53 -10.78 -2.88
CA CYS A 113 1.28 -10.47 -4.28
C CYS A 113 0.18 -11.31 -4.92
N ASN A 114 -0.15 -12.48 -4.38
CA ASN A 114 -1.20 -13.31 -4.96
C ASN A 114 -2.59 -13.04 -4.38
N GLY A 115 -2.73 -12.11 -3.42
CA GLY A 115 -4.02 -11.75 -2.81
C GLY A 115 -4.69 -12.90 -2.04
N GLU A 116 -3.96 -13.98 -1.76
CA GLU A 116 -4.51 -15.15 -1.09
C GLU A 116 -4.49 -15.02 0.44
N GLU A 117 -5.24 -15.92 1.08
CA GLU A 117 -5.59 -15.97 2.51
C GLU A 117 -4.47 -15.81 3.54
N ASN A 118 -3.22 -15.95 3.13
CA ASN A 118 -2.09 -16.02 4.02
C ASN A 118 -1.23 -14.77 3.96
N LEU A 119 -1.87 -13.61 4.01
CA LEU A 119 -1.18 -12.41 4.46
C LEU A 119 -0.85 -12.61 5.95
N ARG A 120 0.28 -13.28 6.20
CA ARG A 120 0.83 -13.42 7.55
C ARG A 120 1.15 -12.00 7.97
N LEU A 121 0.26 -11.41 8.77
CA LEU A 121 0.41 -10.03 9.25
C LEU A 121 1.78 -9.76 9.86
N ARG A 122 2.38 -10.80 10.46
CA ARG A 122 3.76 -10.80 10.97
C ARG A 122 4.85 -10.56 9.91
N GLN A 123 4.65 -10.97 8.66
CA GLN A 123 5.61 -10.75 7.56
C GLN A 123 5.50 -9.34 6.96
N MET A 124 4.32 -8.72 7.02
CA MET A 124 4.15 -7.30 6.67
C MET A 124 4.87 -6.36 7.65
N ASP A 125 4.97 -6.76 8.92
CA ASP A 125 5.35 -5.90 10.06
C ASP A 125 6.81 -5.43 10.09
N THR A 126 7.77 -6.09 9.39
CA THR A 126 9.20 -5.74 9.55
C THR A 126 10.04 -5.72 8.27
N SER A 127 9.90 -6.66 7.34
CA SER A 127 10.76 -6.72 6.14
C SER A 127 10.04 -6.41 4.83
N CYS A 128 8.76 -6.79 4.70
CA CYS A 128 8.04 -6.68 3.43
C CYS A 128 7.39 -5.29 3.21
N GLY A 129 7.22 -4.50 4.29
CA GLY A 129 6.61 -3.17 4.21
C GLY A 129 7.31 -2.23 3.22
N ARG A 130 8.64 -2.32 3.04
CA ARG A 130 9.38 -1.50 2.06
C ARG A 130 9.01 -1.75 0.60
N TYR A 131 8.36 -2.87 0.31
CA TYR A 131 7.91 -3.25 -1.03
C TYR A 131 6.44 -2.87 -1.28
N SER A 132 5.78 -2.19 -0.34
CA SER A 132 4.37 -1.83 -0.46
C SER A 132 4.07 -1.03 -1.73
N SER A 133 4.94 -0.09 -2.11
CA SER A 133 4.75 0.72 -3.32
C SER A 133 4.74 -0.17 -4.56
N THR A 134 5.72 -1.07 -4.67
CA THR A 134 5.82 -2.05 -5.76
C THR A 134 4.59 -2.96 -5.83
N ILE A 135 4.14 -3.48 -4.67
CA ILE A 135 2.99 -4.38 -4.60
C ILE A 135 1.69 -3.67 -5.02
N ILE A 136 1.46 -2.46 -4.50
CA ILE A 136 0.29 -1.64 -4.86
C ILE A 136 0.31 -1.31 -6.36
N LYS A 137 1.48 -1.00 -6.93
CA LYS A 137 1.65 -0.77 -8.36
C LYS A 137 1.23 -1.97 -9.20
N CYS A 138 1.68 -3.17 -8.84
CA CYS A 138 1.28 -4.40 -9.52
C CYS A 138 -0.24 -4.63 -9.50
N PHE A 139 -0.90 -4.34 -8.36
CA PHE A 139 -2.36 -4.43 -8.29
C PHE A 139 -3.02 -3.41 -9.23
N LYS A 140 -2.59 -2.15 -9.19
CA LYS A 140 -3.15 -1.04 -10.00
C LYS A 140 -3.03 -1.29 -11.50
N GLU A 141 -1.87 -1.74 -11.99
CA GLU A 141 -1.63 -2.03 -13.42
C GLU A 141 -2.56 -3.14 -13.97
N ASN A 142 -2.91 -4.11 -13.13
CA ASN A 142 -3.80 -5.20 -13.53
C ASN A 142 -5.27 -4.82 -13.63
N PHE A 143 -5.74 -3.87 -12.82
CA PHE A 143 -7.10 -3.34 -12.97
C PHE A 143 -7.25 -2.61 -14.32
N LEU A 144 -6.22 -1.86 -14.72
CA LEU A 144 -6.24 -1.08 -15.97
C LEU A 144 -6.15 -1.96 -17.22
N SER A 145 -5.34 -3.02 -17.18
CA SER A 145 -5.27 -4.00 -18.29
C SER A 145 -6.52 -4.89 -18.40
N SER A 146 -7.25 -5.09 -17.30
CA SER A 146 -8.55 -5.81 -17.32
C SER A 146 -9.69 -4.96 -17.89
N GLY A 147 -9.50 -3.64 -18.02
CA GLY A 147 -10.45 -2.70 -18.61
C GLY A 147 -10.38 -2.60 -20.15
N GLN A 148 -9.49 -3.34 -20.81
CA GLN A 148 -9.41 -3.38 -22.28
C GLN A 148 -10.23 -4.51 -22.95
N ILE A 149 -11.11 -5.20 -22.23
CA ILE A 149 -12.11 -6.09 -22.85
C ILE A 149 -13.48 -5.81 -22.23
N SER A 150 -14.22 -4.88 -22.83
CA SER A 150 -15.67 -4.96 -23.11
C SER A 150 -16.12 -3.64 -23.74
N GLY A 151 -15.63 -3.39 -24.95
CA GLY A 151 -16.31 -2.56 -25.92
C GLY A 151 -16.90 -3.48 -26.99
N VAL A 152 -18.06 -4.06 -26.68
CA VAL A 152 -19.13 -4.50 -27.59
C VAL A 152 -20.43 -4.39 -26.82
#